data_AF-A0A7K4GZB9-F1
#
_entry.id   AF-A0A7K4GZB9-F1
#
_cell.length_a   1.000
_cell.length_b   1.000
_cell.length_c   1.000
_cell.angle_alpha   90.00
_cell.angle_beta   90.00
_cell.angle_gamma   90.00
#
_symmetry.space_group_name_H-M   'P 1'
#
loop_
_entity.id
_entity.type
_entity.pdbx_description
1 polymer ?
#
loop_
_entity_poly.entity_id
_entity_poly.type
_entity_poly.pdbx_seq_one_letter_code
_entity_poly.pdbx_strand_id
1 'polypeptide(L)'
;MLFQDTDTILFVLWLVLATVIVALIIYIVVILLESKTKASDKKFLIILLAFIIVLLLPIILNAVEIVLGAIGDALASIRDAIDNGGENFLVGLVPVIGFLILLVLVKFLLDLPWDNSVWISLLLLFILYVIYSLIPELYTFLGTGFG
;
A
#
# COMPACT_ATOMS: atom_id res chain seq x y z
N MET A 1 12.94 -10.72 20.50
CA MET A 1 13.70 -9.46 20.35
C MET A 1 12.93 -8.41 19.52
N LEU A 2 11.61 -8.55 19.35
CA LEU A 2 10.74 -7.57 18.66
C LEU A 2 10.12 -6.50 19.60
N PHE A 3 10.47 -6.50 20.89
CA PHE A 3 9.82 -5.66 21.93
C PHE A 3 10.81 -5.06 22.94
N GLN A 4 12.11 -4.99 22.60
CA GLN A 4 13.15 -4.53 23.54
C GLN A 4 13.74 -3.16 23.22
N ASP A 5 13.31 -2.52 22.12
CA ASP A 5 13.74 -1.16 21.80
C ASP A 5 12.58 -0.17 21.88
N THR A 6 12.89 1.00 22.42
CA THR A 6 11.99 2.18 22.52
C THR A 6 11.28 2.49 21.18
N ASP A 7 11.91 2.12 20.07
CA ASP A 7 11.42 2.31 18.71
C ASP A 7 10.22 1.41 18.36
N THR A 8 10.07 0.26 19.01
CA THR A 8 8.93 -0.64 18.75
C THR A 8 7.62 -0.02 19.24
N ILE A 9 7.63 0.57 20.44
CA ILE A 9 6.44 1.21 21.00
C ILE A 9 6.02 2.39 20.12
N LEU A 10 7.00 3.18 19.67
CA LEU A 10 6.77 4.30 18.77
C LEU A 10 6.20 3.85 17.42
N PHE A 11 6.74 2.76 16.84
CA PHE A 11 6.20 2.16 15.62
C PHE A 11 4.74 1.74 15.79
N VAL A 12 4.40 1.02 16.87
CA VAL A 12 3.01 0.60 17.14
C VAL A 12 2.09 1.82 17.28
N LEU A 13 2.53 2.88 17.95
CA LEU A 13 1.75 4.12 18.06
C LEU A 13 1.51 4.77 16.69
N TRP A 14 2.54 4.88 15.86
CA TRP A 14 2.39 5.40 14.49
C TRP A 14 1.48 4.52 13.64
N LEU A 15 1.58 3.19 13.79
CA LEU A 15 0.77 2.23 13.04
C LEU A 15 -0.72 2.41 13.38
N VAL A 16 -1.03 2.51 14.67
CA VAL A 16 -2.38 2.76 15.16
C VAL A 16 -2.88 4.11 14.65
N LEU A 17 -2.07 5.17 14.77
CA LEU A 17 -2.44 6.51 14.31
C LEU A 17 -2.72 6.54 12.80
N ALA A 18 -1.84 5.99 11.98
CA ALA A 18 -2.01 5.91 10.53
C ALA A 18 -3.24 5.09 10.16
N THR A 19 -3.46 3.95 10.82
CA THR A 19 -4.66 3.12 10.61
C THR A 19 -5.94 3.91 10.90
N VAL A 20 -5.98 4.67 12.01
CA VAL A 20 -7.14 5.50 12.37
C VAL A 20 -7.36 6.60 11.32
N ILE A 21 -6.31 7.32 10.93
CA ILE A 21 -6.40 8.39 9.92
C ILE A 21 -6.94 7.83 8.59
N VAL A 22 -6.36 6.74 8.11
CA VAL A 22 -6.76 6.09 6.86
C VAL A 22 -8.19 5.57 6.96
N ALA A 23 -8.59 4.95 8.08
CA ALA A 23 -9.96 4.49 8.28
C ALA A 23 -10.97 5.65 8.24
N LEU A 24 -10.67 6.78 8.87
CA LEU A 24 -11.52 7.97 8.84
C LEU A 24 -11.65 8.53 7.42
N ILE A 25 -10.55 8.58 6.66
CA ILE A 25 -10.56 9.04 5.27
C ILE A 25 -11.42 8.11 4.41
N ILE A 26 -11.21 6.79 4.48
CA ILE A 26 -12.04 5.81 3.76
C ILE A 26 -13.52 6.02 4.11
N TYR A 27 -13.82 6.15 5.41
CA TYR A 27 -15.20 6.33 5.87
C TYR A 27 -15.86 7.58 5.27
N ILE A 28 -15.17 8.73 5.30
CA ILE A 28 -15.66 9.98 4.72
C ILE A 28 -15.87 9.81 3.21
N VAL A 29 -14.92 9.20 2.50
CA VAL A 29 -15.00 9.06 1.05
C VAL A 29 -16.13 8.12 0.65
N VAL A 30 -16.35 7.03 1.38
CA VAL A 30 -17.49 6.14 1.17
C VAL A 30 -18.81 6.89 1.43
N ILE A 31 -18.89 7.78 2.41
CA ILE A 31 -20.07 8.63 2.60
C ILE A 31 -20.33 9.52 1.37
N LEU A 32 -19.27 10.11 0.81
CA LEU A 32 -19.36 11.08 -0.28
C LEU A 32 -19.66 10.43 -1.64
N LEU A 33 -19.09 9.26 -1.92
CA LEU A 33 -19.22 8.59 -3.22
C LEU A 33 -20.35 7.55 -3.28
N GLU A 34 -20.75 6.99 -2.13
CA GLU A 34 -21.78 5.96 -2.05
C GLU A 34 -22.99 6.43 -1.24
N SER A 35 -22.90 6.34 0.09
CA SER A 35 -23.94 6.79 1.02
C SER A 35 -23.50 6.63 2.47
N LYS A 36 -24.19 7.35 3.37
CA LYS A 36 -24.05 7.19 4.82
C LYS A 36 -24.40 5.77 5.31
N THR A 37 -25.43 5.16 4.73
CA THR A 37 -25.86 3.80 5.09
C THR A 37 -24.76 2.80 4.78
N LYS A 38 -24.21 2.83 3.56
CA LYS A 38 -23.12 1.92 3.16
C LYS A 38 -21.88 2.09 4.03
N ALA A 39 -21.48 3.34 4.33
CA ALA A 39 -20.34 3.61 5.21
C ALA A 39 -20.56 3.06 6.63
N SER A 40 -21.76 3.23 7.18
CA SER A 40 -22.14 2.70 8.50
C SER A 40 -22.14 1.17 8.54
N ASP A 41 -22.70 0.53 7.51
CA ASP A 41 -22.79 -0.93 7.41
C ASP A 41 -21.41 -1.58 7.27
N LYS A 42 -20.50 -0.91 6.56
CA LYS A 42 -19.14 -1.40 6.28
C LYS A 42 -18.08 -0.87 7.25
N LYS A 43 -18.44 -0.16 8.32
CA LYS A 43 -17.48 0.49 9.24
C LYS A 43 -16.36 -0.42 9.76
N PHE A 44 -16.69 -1.66 10.11
CA PHE A 44 -15.69 -2.64 10.56
C PHE A 44 -14.75 -3.08 9.44
N LEU A 45 -15.30 -3.26 8.23
CA LEU A 45 -14.52 -3.61 7.05
C LEU A 45 -13.64 -2.45 6.58
N ILE A 46 -14.06 -1.21 6.81
CA ILE A 46 -13.26 0.00 6.58
C ILE A 46 -12.05 0.04 7.52
N ILE A 47 -12.25 -0.22 8.82
CA ILE A 47 -11.15 -0.28 9.79
C ILE A 47 -10.18 -1.44 9.44
N LEU A 48 -10.73 -2.61 9.11
CA LEU A 48 -9.93 -3.76 8.70
C LEU A 48 -9.13 -3.47 7.43
N LEU A 49 -9.75 -2.83 6.43
CA LEU A 49 -9.09 -2.43 5.20
C LEU A 49 -7.96 -1.44 5.50
N ALA A 50 -8.21 -0.41 6.31
CA ALA A 50 -7.18 0.55 6.72
C ALA A 50 -5.98 -0.13 7.38
N PHE A 51 -6.23 -1.09 8.28
CA PHE A 51 -5.18 -1.85 8.93
C PHE A 51 -4.38 -2.69 7.93
N ILE A 52 -5.06 -3.40 7.03
CA ILE A 52 -4.42 -4.20 5.98
C ILE A 52 -3.54 -3.33 5.09
N ILE A 53 -4.04 -2.17 4.64
CA ILE A 53 -3.28 -1.33 3.71
C ILE A 53 -2.12 -0.57 4.39
N VAL A 54 -2.24 -0.23 5.66
CA VAL A 54 -1.14 0.43 6.38
C VAL A 54 -0.04 -0.59 6.75
N LEU A 55 -0.42 -1.80 7.20
CA LEU A 55 0.52 -2.81 7.69
C LEU A 55 1.02 -3.77 6.62
N LEU A 56 0.10 -4.42 5.89
CA LEU A 56 0.43 -5.54 5.00
C LEU A 56 0.83 -5.09 3.61
N LEU A 57 0.25 -4.00 3.10
CA LEU A 57 0.54 -3.53 1.74
C LEU A 57 2.04 -3.22 1.53
N PRO A 58 2.75 -2.51 2.44
CA PRO A 58 4.19 -2.29 2.28
C PRO A 58 5.00 -3.59 2.17
N ILE A 59 4.67 -4.58 3.01
CA ILE A 59 5.33 -5.90 3.02
C ILE A 59 5.12 -6.62 1.68
N ILE A 60 3.88 -6.60 1.18
CA ILE A 60 3.55 -7.22 -0.11
C ILE A 60 4.27 -6.50 -1.25
N LEU A 61 4.32 -5.17 -1.23
CA LEU A 61 4.97 -4.39 -2.29
C LEU A 61 6.48 -4.59 -2.34
N ASN A 62 7.15 -4.69 -1.20
CA ASN A 62 8.56 -5.01 -1.17
C ASN A 62 8.84 -6.44 -1.66
N ALA A 63 7.98 -7.41 -1.33
CA ALA A 63 8.10 -8.75 -1.91
C ALA A 63 7.94 -8.74 -3.44
N VAL A 64 6.98 -7.96 -3.96
CA VAL A 64 6.80 -7.77 -5.41
C VAL A 64 8.02 -7.11 -6.03
N GLU A 65 8.57 -6.08 -5.41
CA GLU A 65 9.80 -5.40 -5.84
C GLU A 65 10.97 -6.37 -5.93
N ILE A 66 11.21 -7.18 -4.90
CA ILE A 66 12.31 -8.16 -4.90
C ILE A 66 12.17 -9.15 -6.06
N VAL A 67 10.95 -9.67 -6.29
CA VAL A 67 10.70 -10.63 -7.37
C VAL A 67 10.86 -9.98 -8.74
N LEU A 68 10.27 -8.79 -8.95
CA LEU A 68 10.38 -8.06 -10.22
C LEU A 68 11.81 -7.58 -10.48
N GLY A 69 12.52 -7.17 -9.43
CA GLY A 69 13.92 -6.81 -9.45
C GLY A 69 14.78 -7.97 -9.95
N ALA A 70 14.66 -9.14 -9.33
CA ALA A 70 15.41 -10.33 -9.74
C ALA A 70 15.15 -10.75 -11.19
N ILE A 71 13.89 -10.69 -11.64
CA ILE A 71 13.55 -10.99 -13.04
C ILE A 71 14.12 -9.92 -13.97
N GLY A 72 14.02 -8.64 -13.61
CA GLY A 72 14.53 -7.53 -14.40
C GLY A 72 16.05 -7.52 -14.53
N ASP A 73 16.77 -7.85 -13.46
CA ASP A 73 18.23 -7.98 -13.49
C ASP A 73 18.66 -9.15 -14.39
N ALA A 74 17.93 -10.27 -14.34
CA ALA A 74 18.18 -11.39 -15.24
C ALA A 74 18.00 -10.99 -16.72
N LEU A 75 16.92 -10.27 -17.05
CA LEU A 75 16.68 -9.78 -18.41
C LEU A 75 17.70 -8.72 -18.84
N ALA A 76 18.06 -7.81 -17.95
CA ALA A 76 19.09 -6.80 -18.19
C ALA A 76 20.44 -7.46 -18.50
N SER A 77 20.83 -8.47 -17.72
CA SER A 77 22.10 -9.20 -17.94
C SER A 77 22.16 -9.93 -19.30
N ILE A 78 21.04 -10.48 -19.77
CA ILE A 78 20.94 -11.10 -21.09
C ILE A 78 21.11 -10.06 -22.19
N ARG A 79 20.51 -8.88 -22.02
CA ARG A 79 20.64 -7.77 -22.97
C ARG A 79 22.04 -7.19 -22.98
N ASP A 80 22.65 -6.99 -21.82
CA ASP A 80 24.02 -6.51 -21.70
C ASP A 80 25.00 -7.41 -22.43
N ALA A 81 24.80 -8.73 -22.37
CA ALA A 81 25.61 -9.69 -23.11
C ALA A 81 25.51 -9.55 -24.65
N ILE A 82 24.49 -8.84 -25.17
CA ILE A 82 24.28 -8.60 -26.59
C ILE A 82 24.79 -7.21 -27.00
N ASP A 83 24.40 -6.16 -26.28
CA ASP A 83 24.61 -4.76 -26.72
C ASP A 83 25.05 -3.78 -25.61
N ASN A 84 25.36 -4.23 -24.39
CA ASN A 84 25.65 -3.38 -23.22
C ASN A 84 24.56 -2.31 -22.94
N GLY A 85 23.31 -2.57 -23.30
CA GLY A 85 22.17 -1.67 -23.10
C GLY A 85 21.10 -2.19 -22.13
N GLY A 86 21.46 -3.11 -21.23
CA GLY A 86 20.58 -3.70 -20.22
C GLY A 86 20.23 -2.71 -19.11
N GLU A 87 18.93 -2.64 -18.77
CA GLU A 87 18.44 -1.85 -17.64
C GLU A 87 17.18 -2.52 -17.06
N ASN A 88 17.02 -2.46 -15.74
CA ASN A 88 15.91 -3.05 -15.03
C ASN A 88 14.72 -2.09 -14.92
N PHE A 89 13.81 -2.14 -15.90
CA PHE A 89 12.57 -1.35 -15.88
C PHE A 89 11.41 -2.02 -15.13
N LEU A 90 11.54 -3.31 -14.78
CA LEU A 90 10.43 -4.09 -14.22
C LEU A 90 10.04 -3.62 -12.81
N VAL A 91 11.01 -3.11 -12.03
CA VAL A 91 10.75 -2.50 -10.71
C VAL A 91 9.79 -1.31 -10.81
N GLY A 92 9.76 -0.59 -11.94
CA GLY A 92 8.81 0.51 -12.18
C GLY A 92 7.33 0.10 -12.17
N LEU A 93 7.03 -1.20 -12.25
CA LEU A 93 5.65 -1.72 -12.18
C LEU A 93 5.13 -1.91 -10.75
N VAL A 94 5.98 -1.82 -9.72
CA VAL A 94 5.58 -2.03 -8.31
C VAL A 94 4.42 -1.11 -7.89
N PRO A 95 4.43 0.21 -8.17
CA PRO A 95 3.32 1.09 -7.83
C PRO A 95 2.01 0.72 -8.56
N VAL A 96 2.11 0.25 -9.80
CA VAL A 96 0.95 -0.20 -10.59
C VAL A 96 0.32 -1.44 -9.94
N ILE A 97 1.14 -2.41 -9.54
CA ILE A 97 0.66 -3.60 -8.83
C ILE A 97 0.05 -3.21 -7.48
N GLY A 98 0.64 -2.26 -6.76
CA GLY A 98 0.07 -1.73 -5.52
C GLY A 98 -1.29 -1.10 -5.69
N PHE A 99 -1.46 -0.29 -6.74
CA PHE A 99 -2.76 0.23 -7.11
C PHE A 99 -3.78 -0.89 -7.39
N LEU A 100 -3.41 -1.91 -8.18
CA LEU A 100 -4.30 -3.01 -8.52
C LEU A 100 -4.71 -3.84 -7.30
N ILE A 101 -3.77 -4.13 -6.39
CA ILE A 101 -4.07 -4.81 -5.12
C ILE A 101 -5.06 -3.98 -4.30
N LEU A 102 -4.78 -2.68 -4.14
CA LEU A 102 -5.62 -1.78 -3.37
C LEU A 102 -7.02 -1.68 -3.99
N LEU A 103 -7.11 -1.61 -5.32
CA LEU A 103 -8.38 -1.62 -6.06
C LEU A 103 -9.22 -2.88 -5.77
N VAL A 104 -8.60 -4.05 -5.82
CA VAL A 104 -9.26 -5.32 -5.51
C VAL A 104 -9.72 -5.34 -4.06
N LEU A 105 -8.87 -4.92 -3.11
CA LEU A 105 -9.22 -4.87 -1.69
C LEU A 105 -10.42 -3.93 -1.45
N VAL A 106 -10.39 -2.71 -1.98
CA VAL A 106 -11.49 -1.74 -1.86
C VAL A 106 -12.78 -2.31 -2.47
N LYS A 107 -12.70 -2.83 -3.70
CA LYS A 107 -13.86 -3.35 -4.44
C LYS A 107 -14.59 -4.46 -3.68
N PHE A 108 -13.83 -5.42 -3.13
CA PHE A 108 -14.41 -6.62 -2.53
C PHE A 108 -14.69 -6.49 -1.04
N LEU A 109 -13.84 -5.82 -0.26
CA LEU A 109 -14.11 -5.65 1.17
C LEU A 109 -15.26 -4.67 1.40
N LEU A 110 -15.32 -3.57 0.64
CA LEU A 110 -16.37 -2.57 0.81
C LEU A 110 -17.61 -2.84 -0.05
N ASP A 111 -17.50 -3.73 -1.03
CA ASP A 111 -18.58 -4.13 -1.93
C ASP A 111 -19.20 -2.91 -2.65
N LEU A 112 -18.35 -2.22 -3.42
CA LEU A 112 -18.71 -0.99 -4.14
C LEU A 112 -18.75 -1.24 -5.66
N PRO A 113 -19.44 -0.44 -6.49
CA PRO A 113 -19.26 -0.48 -7.94
C PRO A 113 -17.80 -0.19 -8.34
N TRP A 114 -17.39 -0.66 -9.52
CA TRP A 114 -16.02 -0.50 -10.00
C TRP A 114 -15.61 0.98 -10.12
N ASP A 115 -16.50 1.83 -10.63
CA ASP A 115 -16.23 3.27 -10.82
C ASP A 115 -15.83 3.95 -9.50
N ASN A 116 -16.63 3.74 -8.45
CA ASN A 116 -16.36 4.31 -7.12
C ASN A 116 -15.13 3.65 -6.47
N SER A 117 -14.94 2.35 -6.68
CA SER A 117 -13.76 1.63 -6.16
C SER A 117 -12.46 2.20 -6.73
N VAL A 118 -12.42 2.57 -8.02
CA VAL A 118 -11.26 3.20 -8.66
C VAL A 118 -10.92 4.53 -7.99
N TRP A 119 -11.90 5.42 -7.82
CA TRP A 119 -11.69 6.73 -7.21
C TRP A 119 -11.21 6.65 -5.76
N ILE A 120 -11.83 5.77 -4.97
CA ILE A 120 -11.42 5.51 -3.59
C ILE A 120 -9.98 5.00 -3.57
N SER A 121 -9.64 4.08 -4.47
CA SER A 121 -8.32 3.47 -4.49
C SER A 121 -7.21 4.44 -4.87
N LEU A 122 -7.46 5.30 -5.86
CA LEU A 122 -6.53 6.37 -6.24
C LEU A 122 -6.30 7.35 -5.08
N LEU A 123 -7.37 7.76 -4.41
CA LEU A 123 -7.28 8.65 -3.26
C LEU A 123 -6.51 7.99 -2.10
N LEU A 124 -6.76 6.71 -1.83
CA LEU A 124 -6.05 5.99 -0.79
C LEU A 124 -4.57 5.82 -1.10
N LEU A 125 -4.22 5.50 -2.34
CA LEU A 125 -2.83 5.41 -2.76
C LEU A 125 -2.12 6.76 -2.55
N PHE A 126 -2.76 7.87 -2.91
CA PHE A 126 -2.24 9.21 -2.68
C PHE A 126 -2.05 9.52 -1.19
N ILE A 127 -3.05 9.21 -0.36
CA ILE A 127 -2.98 9.44 1.09
C ILE A 127 -1.91 8.57 1.75
N LEU A 128 -1.80 7.29 1.37
CA LEU A 128 -0.75 6.41 1.86
C LEU A 128 0.63 6.95 1.50
N TYR A 129 0.81 7.44 0.27
CA TYR A 129 2.06 8.09 -0.14
C TYR A 129 2.40 9.31 0.73
N VAL A 130 1.41 10.16 1.04
CA VAL A 130 1.61 11.31 1.95
C VAL A 130 1.97 10.84 3.36
N ILE A 131 1.28 9.83 3.90
CA ILE A 131 1.56 9.29 5.24
C ILE A 131 2.97 8.73 5.32
N TYR A 132 3.39 7.92 4.34
CA TYR A 132 4.73 7.33 4.32
C TYR A 132 5.84 8.37 4.10
N SER A 133 5.52 9.49 3.43
CA SER A 133 6.45 10.62 3.31
C SER A 133 6.62 11.40 4.61
N LEU A 134 5.56 11.50 5.42
CA LEU A 134 5.58 12.22 6.70
C LEU A 134 6.12 11.36 7.86
N ILE A 135 5.88 10.06 7.81
CA ILE A 135 6.26 9.08 8.85
C ILE A 135 6.99 7.92 8.16
N PRO A 136 8.24 8.14 7.72
CA PRO A 136 9.02 7.12 7.01
C PRO A 136 9.26 5.87 7.87
N GLU A 137 9.21 5.98 9.20
CA GLU A 137 9.37 4.87 10.15
C GLU A 137 8.33 3.76 9.93
N LEU A 138 7.13 4.09 9.47
CA LEU A 138 6.10 3.08 9.14
C LEU A 138 6.53 2.18 7.98
N TYR A 139 7.38 2.71 7.11
CA TYR A 139 7.86 2.04 5.92
C TYR A 139 9.24 1.39 6.15
N THR A 140 10.12 2.04 6.89
CA THR A 140 11.48 1.53 7.14
C THR A 140 11.54 0.49 8.25
N PHE A 141 10.69 0.57 9.27
CA PHE A 141 10.65 -0.40 10.37
C PHE A 141 10.23 -1.81 9.90
N LEU A 142 9.44 -1.90 8.84
CA LEU A 142 9.05 -3.16 8.22
C LEU A 142 10.18 -3.79 7.38
N GLY A 143 11.35 -3.13 7.28
CA GLY A 143 12.48 -3.58 6.49
C GLY A 143 12.27 -3.42 4.98
N THR A 144 11.27 -2.64 4.57
CA THR A 144 10.79 -2.58 3.18
C THR A 144 11.34 -1.42 2.36
N GLY A 145 12.34 -0.67 2.83
CA GLY A 145 12.92 0.49 2.12
C GLY A 145 13.15 0.25 0.61
N PHE A 146 12.42 0.97 -0.27
CA PHE A 146 12.72 1.05 -1.70
C PHE A 146 14.14 1.64 -1.81
N GLY A 147 15.07 0.85 -2.35
CA GLY A 147 16.45 1.26 -2.64
C GLY A 147 16.57 1.75 -4.07
#